data_AF-A0AAV0TKW1-F1
#
_entry.id   AF-A0AAV0TKW1-F1
#
_cell.length_a   1.000
_cell.length_b   1.000
_cell.length_c   1.000
_cell.angle_alpha   90.00
_cell.angle_beta   90.00
_cell.angle_gamma   90.00
#
_symmetry.space_group_name_H-M   'P 1'
#
loop_
_entity.id
_entity.type
_entity.pdbx_description
1 polymer ?
#
loop_
_entity_poly.entity_id
_entity_poly.type
_entity_poly.pdbx_seq_one_letter_code
_entity_poly.pdbx_strand_id
1 'polypeptide(L)'
;MVAESVVQRALLTGSFLLFSSAVALFCLKRKRYRHQRLTYKKLSKSSDLGASFGLDIGGTLAKIVYFERSEAGNDKRKRPRSASLDVAAREMKDFLRENQSFGTTGVQDVRLRTYSKTLNGVFYFVRFDSNKTREAVEFIANNGINQSLRRLPCTGGGAHKYGPAFNEIAGIELEKYDEINCTILGLHLLLTTLSDEMYTFEVVDFDSLAASRAKVIPSNANESVYPYLLVSIGSGVSVLYVKGPEDYERVSGSSIGGGTYWGLCRLLTHCESYDEALDLCVHGSNETVDMSVGDIYGGAYDKFKLPASTVASSFGKMISVSHESVSDADLARSLLVMITQNIGQVAFLNATLYKTKNIFFVGNFLRHNKISSRTLAYAINFWSNGAMEARFCKHEGYLGALGAFLRHAEVTNAHGEEFVSATRRSHPLS
;
A
#
# COMPACT_ATOMS: atom_id res chain seq x y z
N MET A 1 28.62 27.62 67.03
CA MET A 1 27.20 27.34 66.75
C MET A 1 26.97 27.04 65.25
N VAL A 2 27.77 26.13 64.65
CA VAL A 2 27.72 25.81 63.21
C VAL A 2 27.61 24.30 62.94
N ALA A 3 27.69 23.45 63.97
CA ALA A 3 27.70 21.99 63.81
C ALA A 3 26.31 21.33 63.74
N GLU A 4 25.24 21.98 64.24
CA GLU A 4 23.90 21.35 64.29
C GLU A 4 23.09 21.47 62.99
N SER A 5 23.39 22.42 62.11
CA SER A 5 22.58 22.64 60.88
C SER A 5 22.90 21.66 59.73
N VAL A 6 24.06 21.00 59.76
CA VAL A 6 24.49 20.08 58.70
C VAL A 6 23.89 18.68 58.91
N VAL A 7 23.79 18.23 60.17
CA VAL A 7 23.24 16.90 60.52
C VAL A 7 21.74 16.83 60.24
N GLN A 8 20.99 17.91 60.49
CA GLN A 8 19.55 17.95 60.25
C GLN A 8 19.20 18.02 58.75
N ARG A 9 20.01 18.71 57.93
CA ARG A 9 19.86 18.70 56.46
C ARG A 9 20.22 17.34 55.87
N ALA A 10 21.25 16.66 56.37
CA ALA A 10 21.65 15.33 55.91
C ALA A 10 20.58 14.26 56.19
N LEU A 11 19.92 14.31 57.36
CA LEU A 11 18.82 13.41 57.72
C LEU A 11 17.57 13.64 56.86
N LEU A 12 17.23 14.89 56.55
CA LEU A 12 16.11 15.23 55.65
C LEU A 12 16.38 14.78 54.20
N THR A 13 17.60 14.97 53.69
CA THR A 13 17.97 14.50 52.33
C THR A 13 18.06 12.97 52.24
N GLY A 14 18.55 12.29 53.28
CA GLY A 14 18.58 10.82 53.33
C GLY A 14 17.18 10.20 53.39
N SER A 15 16.26 10.82 54.13
CA SER A 15 14.85 10.40 54.21
C SER A 15 14.11 10.60 52.90
N PHE A 16 14.38 11.70 52.18
CA PHE A 16 13.77 11.98 50.87
C PHE A 16 14.31 11.07 49.77
N LEU A 17 15.58 10.68 49.82
CA LEU A 17 16.19 9.71 48.90
C LEU A 17 15.68 8.28 49.14
N LEU A 18 15.41 7.89 50.39
CA LEU A 18 14.78 6.60 50.71
C LEU A 18 13.29 6.57 50.31
N PHE A 19 12.57 7.69 50.47
CA PHE A 19 11.18 7.79 50.01
C PHE A 19 11.08 7.85 48.47
N SER A 20 11.99 8.55 47.79
CA SER A 20 12.01 8.62 46.32
C SER A 20 12.44 7.30 45.69
N SER A 21 13.39 6.58 46.30
CA SER A 21 13.78 5.23 45.86
C SER A 21 12.71 4.19 46.18
N ALA A 22 12.00 4.27 47.32
CA ALA A 22 10.86 3.40 47.59
C ALA A 22 9.67 3.69 46.66
N VAL A 23 9.38 4.96 46.33
CA VAL A 23 8.34 5.34 45.35
C VAL A 23 8.79 4.99 43.93
N ALA A 24 10.07 5.13 43.57
CA ALA A 24 10.59 4.71 42.28
C ALA A 24 10.63 3.18 42.17
N LEU A 25 10.96 2.46 43.23
CA LEU A 25 10.91 1.00 43.30
C LEU A 25 9.47 0.50 43.34
N PHE A 26 8.53 1.23 43.94
CA PHE A 26 7.10 0.94 43.92
C PHE A 26 6.49 1.31 42.57
N CYS A 27 6.94 2.37 41.90
CA CYS A 27 6.58 2.71 40.52
C CYS A 27 7.18 1.72 39.54
N LEU A 28 8.43 1.28 39.73
CA LEU A 28 9.07 0.22 38.95
C LEU A 28 8.47 -1.15 39.26
N LYS A 29 8.10 -1.45 40.51
CA LYS A 29 7.31 -2.64 40.88
C LYS A 29 5.90 -2.53 40.35
N ARG A 30 5.27 -1.35 40.26
CA ARG A 30 3.91 -1.13 39.73
C ARG A 30 3.91 -1.09 38.20
N LYS A 31 5.03 -0.71 37.56
CA LYS A 31 5.31 -0.81 36.12
C LYS A 31 5.69 -2.25 35.75
N ARG A 32 6.48 -2.96 36.57
CA ARG A 32 6.71 -4.41 36.49
C ARG A 32 5.46 -5.22 36.83
N TYR A 33 4.65 -4.82 37.81
CA TYR A 33 3.37 -5.44 38.14
C TYR A 33 2.31 -5.05 37.10
N ARG A 34 2.39 -3.91 36.42
CA ARG A 34 1.56 -3.62 35.23
C ARG A 34 2.01 -4.46 34.03
N HIS A 35 3.31 -4.65 33.83
CA HIS A 35 3.85 -5.55 32.80
C HIS A 35 3.65 -7.04 33.13
N GLN A 36 3.63 -7.45 34.39
CA GLN A 36 3.39 -8.83 34.84
C GLN A 36 1.92 -9.11 35.19
N ARG A 37 1.08 -8.10 35.45
CA ARG A 37 -0.40 -8.18 35.49
C ARG A 37 -1.08 -7.76 34.19
N LEU A 38 -0.34 -7.62 33.10
CA LEU A 38 -0.83 -8.09 31.81
C LEU A 38 -0.80 -9.62 31.82
N THR A 39 -1.46 -10.21 32.83
CA THR A 39 -2.11 -11.49 32.67
C THR A 39 -2.92 -11.29 31.41
N TYR A 40 -2.66 -12.09 30.38
CA TYR A 40 -3.51 -12.24 29.20
C TYR A 40 -4.91 -12.63 29.67
N LYS A 41 -5.66 -11.70 30.28
CA LYS A 41 -7.08 -11.81 30.51
C LYS A 41 -7.59 -12.07 29.12
N LYS A 42 -8.18 -13.25 28.94
CA LYS A 42 -8.83 -13.62 27.68
C LYS A 42 -9.84 -12.51 27.38
N LEU A 43 -9.48 -11.52 26.55
CA LEU A 43 -10.46 -10.63 25.96
C LEU A 43 -11.50 -11.54 25.33
N SER A 44 -12.76 -11.20 25.57
CA SER A 44 -13.87 -11.91 24.96
C SER A 44 -13.67 -11.89 23.44
N LYS A 45 -14.11 -12.94 22.74
CA LYS A 45 -14.14 -12.92 21.26
C LYS A 45 -14.92 -11.71 20.71
N SER A 46 -15.82 -11.13 21.51
CA SER A 46 -16.63 -9.94 21.20
C SER A 46 -15.94 -8.59 21.48
N SER A 47 -14.65 -8.58 21.83
CA SER A 47 -13.88 -7.36 22.11
C SER A 47 -12.56 -7.31 21.33
N ASP A 48 -12.51 -7.96 20.16
CA ASP A 48 -11.36 -7.95 19.25
C ASP A 48 -11.59 -6.92 18.13
N LEU A 49 -10.69 -5.94 18.03
CA LEU A 49 -10.70 -4.89 17.01
C LEU A 49 -10.12 -5.38 15.67
N GLY A 50 -9.55 -6.58 15.63
CA GLY A 50 -8.93 -7.19 14.44
C GLY A 50 -9.77 -7.14 13.18
N ALA A 51 -11.10 -7.28 13.31
CA ALA A 51 -12.02 -7.22 12.18
C ALA A 51 -12.21 -5.83 11.55
N SER A 52 -11.60 -4.80 12.14
CA SER A 52 -11.51 -3.45 11.56
C SER A 52 -10.19 -3.23 10.83
N PHE A 53 -9.30 -4.22 10.78
CA PHE A 53 -7.99 -4.11 10.16
C PHE A 53 -7.84 -5.01 8.95
N GLY A 54 -6.87 -4.66 8.11
CA GLY A 54 -6.27 -5.54 7.12
C GLY A 54 -4.78 -5.25 7.03
N LEU A 55 -3.98 -6.31 6.94
CA LEU A 55 -2.53 -6.23 6.84
C LEU A 55 -2.04 -6.94 5.57
N ASP A 56 -1.11 -6.33 4.85
CA ASP A 56 -0.38 -6.95 3.74
C ASP A 56 1.12 -6.75 3.97
N ILE A 57 1.85 -7.82 4.24
CA ILE A 57 3.31 -7.76 4.40
C ILE A 57 3.96 -8.31 3.14
N GLY A 58 4.27 -7.40 2.21
CA GLY A 58 4.99 -7.73 0.98
C GLY A 58 6.50 -7.88 1.19
N GLY A 59 7.24 -8.09 0.09
CA GLY A 59 8.70 -8.21 0.14
C GLY A 59 9.42 -6.94 0.59
N THR A 60 8.94 -5.77 0.14
CA THR A 60 9.57 -4.46 0.41
C THR A 60 8.77 -3.62 1.38
N LEU A 61 7.45 -3.55 1.22
CA LEU A 61 6.55 -2.73 2.03
C LEU A 61 5.46 -3.56 2.69
N ALA A 62 5.20 -3.23 3.95
CA ALA A 62 4.03 -3.66 4.70
C ALA A 62 2.98 -2.54 4.71
N LYS A 63 1.70 -2.91 4.59
CA LYS A 63 0.57 -1.98 4.49
C LYS A 63 -0.52 -2.39 5.46
N ILE A 64 -1.03 -1.41 6.19
CA ILE A 64 -2.12 -1.55 7.14
C ILE A 64 -3.29 -0.70 6.65
N VAL A 65 -4.46 -1.29 6.65
CA VAL A 65 -5.74 -0.61 6.50
C VAL A 65 -6.48 -0.71 7.82
N TYR A 66 -7.06 0.40 8.25
CA TYR A 66 -7.99 0.46 9.38
C TYR A 66 -9.32 1.08 8.94
N PHE A 67 -10.42 0.41 9.24
CA PHE A 67 -11.77 0.87 8.97
C PHE A 67 -12.45 1.36 10.26
N GLU A 68 -12.64 2.66 10.35
CA GLU A 68 -13.42 3.31 11.41
C GLU A 68 -14.89 3.41 10.97
N ARG A 69 -15.74 2.56 11.52
CA ARG A 69 -17.18 2.69 11.31
C ARG A 69 -17.70 3.98 11.96
N SER A 70 -18.42 4.80 11.21
CA SER A 70 -19.07 5.99 11.76
C SER A 70 -20.29 5.59 12.60
N GLU A 71 -20.46 6.23 13.75
CA GLU A 71 -21.63 6.03 14.59
C GLU A 71 -22.87 6.53 13.85
N ALA A 72 -23.75 5.60 13.46
CA ALA A 72 -25.09 5.95 13.02
C ALA A 72 -25.94 6.21 14.27
N GLY A 73 -26.45 7.43 14.42
CA GLY A 73 -27.33 7.79 15.53
C GLY A 73 -28.45 6.76 15.72
N ASN A 74 -28.55 6.21 16.94
CA ASN A 74 -29.71 5.50 17.49
C ASN A 74 -30.38 4.41 16.62
N ASP A 75 -29.63 3.66 15.83
CA ASP A 75 -30.20 2.50 15.14
C ASP A 75 -30.29 1.28 16.08
N LYS A 76 -31.46 1.13 16.71
CA LYS A 76 -31.80 0.09 17.71
C LYS A 76 -31.76 -1.35 17.17
N ARG A 77 -31.48 -1.57 15.88
CA ARG A 77 -31.46 -2.89 15.24
C ARG A 77 -30.11 -3.61 15.29
N LYS A 78 -29.07 -3.01 15.89
CA LYS A 78 -27.70 -3.52 15.81
C LYS A 78 -27.31 -4.39 17.00
N ARG A 79 -26.50 -5.43 16.73
CA ARG A 79 -25.75 -6.14 17.79
C ARG A 79 -24.91 -5.11 18.56
N PRO A 80 -25.08 -4.95 19.87
CA PRO A 80 -24.30 -3.98 20.64
C PRO A 80 -22.83 -4.39 20.63
N ARG A 81 -21.95 -3.45 20.26
CA ARG A 81 -20.50 -3.60 20.51
C ARG A 81 -20.27 -3.56 22.02
N SER A 82 -19.25 -4.27 22.48
CA SER A 82 -18.86 -4.17 23.89
C SER A 82 -18.29 -2.77 24.16
N ALA A 83 -18.62 -2.17 25.31
CA ALA A 83 -18.12 -0.84 25.66
C ALA A 83 -16.58 -0.73 25.60
N SER A 84 -15.88 -1.84 25.90
CA SER A 84 -14.42 -1.95 25.74
C SER A 84 -13.95 -1.83 24.29
N LEU A 85 -14.72 -2.37 23.34
CA LEU A 85 -14.40 -2.28 21.92
C LEU A 85 -14.60 -0.85 21.39
N ASP A 86 -15.62 -0.14 21.87
CA ASP A 86 -15.86 1.25 21.50
C ASP A 86 -14.77 2.18 22.04
N VAL A 87 -14.28 1.91 23.27
CA VAL A 87 -13.10 2.61 23.83
C VAL A 87 -11.87 2.35 22.96
N ALA A 88 -11.57 1.09 22.64
CA ALA A 88 -10.41 0.73 21.82
C ALA A 88 -10.48 1.32 20.40
N ALA A 89 -11.66 1.33 19.77
CA ALA A 89 -11.85 1.93 18.45
C ALA A 89 -11.62 3.45 18.49
N ARG A 90 -12.08 4.13 19.54
CA ARG A 90 -11.84 5.56 19.76
C ARG A 90 -10.35 5.86 20.00
N GLU A 91 -9.69 5.10 20.87
CA GLU A 91 -8.25 5.26 21.11
C GLU A 91 -7.42 5.04 19.85
N MET A 92 -7.76 4.02 19.04
CA MET A 92 -7.12 3.77 17.76
C MET A 92 -7.34 4.90 16.75
N LYS A 93 -8.57 5.42 16.67
CA LYS A 93 -8.91 6.56 15.83
C LYS A 93 -8.09 7.79 16.23
N ASP A 94 -8.04 8.11 17.52
CA ASP A 94 -7.32 9.28 18.02
C ASP A 94 -5.81 9.12 17.74
N PHE A 95 -5.25 7.93 18.00
CA PHE A 95 -3.88 7.59 17.66
C PHE A 95 -3.57 7.81 16.17
N LEU A 96 -4.43 7.33 15.26
CA LEU A 96 -4.24 7.51 13.82
C LEU A 96 -4.50 8.94 13.33
N ARG A 97 -5.22 9.77 14.09
CA ARG A 97 -5.45 11.18 13.74
C ARG A 97 -4.32 12.08 14.21
N GLU A 98 -3.75 11.77 15.36
CA GLU A 98 -2.67 12.55 15.98
C GLU A 98 -1.29 12.23 15.39
N ASN A 99 -1.14 11.09 14.71
CA ASN A 99 0.15 10.62 14.21
C ASN A 99 0.13 10.42 12.68
N GLN A 100 1.07 11.07 11.99
CA GLN A 100 1.32 10.85 10.55
C GLN A 100 2.55 9.98 10.29
N SER A 101 3.42 9.82 11.29
CA SER A 101 4.65 9.03 11.21
C SER A 101 4.73 8.06 12.40
N PHE A 102 5.24 6.86 12.16
CA PHE A 102 5.32 5.79 13.15
C PHE A 102 6.72 5.18 13.14
N GLY A 103 7.44 5.30 14.25
CA GLY A 103 8.83 4.81 14.33
C GLY A 103 9.71 5.48 13.27
N THR A 104 10.56 4.68 12.62
CA THR A 104 11.57 5.18 11.66
C THR A 104 11.09 5.22 10.21
N THR A 105 10.23 4.29 9.79
CA THR A 105 9.80 4.14 8.39
C THR A 105 8.29 4.18 8.19
N GLY A 106 7.51 4.22 9.27
CA GLY A 106 6.06 4.21 9.21
C GLY A 106 5.49 5.56 8.81
N VAL A 107 4.59 5.54 7.83
CA VAL A 107 3.94 6.74 7.29
C VAL A 107 2.44 6.46 7.13
N GLN A 108 1.62 7.41 7.57
CA GLN A 108 0.20 7.45 7.22
C GLN A 108 0.02 8.22 5.90
N ASP A 109 -0.56 7.57 4.90
CA ASP A 109 -0.89 8.22 3.63
C ASP A 109 -2.22 8.99 3.79
N VAL A 110 -2.17 10.10 4.53
CA VAL A 110 -3.33 10.96 4.89
C VAL A 110 -4.18 11.40 3.70
N ARG A 111 -3.57 11.57 2.51
CA ARG A 111 -4.27 11.94 1.28
C ARG A 111 -5.17 10.83 0.73
N LEU A 112 -4.93 9.58 1.12
CA LEU A 112 -5.75 8.43 0.75
C LEU A 112 -6.87 8.18 1.76
N ARG A 113 -6.91 8.88 2.91
CA ARG A 113 -8.01 8.73 3.86
C ARG A 113 -9.34 9.04 3.17
N THR A 114 -10.24 8.08 3.15
CA THR A 114 -11.50 8.19 2.40
C THR A 114 -12.70 7.72 3.22
N TYR A 115 -13.82 8.40 3.06
CA TYR A 115 -15.10 8.03 3.68
C TYR A 115 -15.96 7.28 2.65
N SER A 116 -16.30 6.03 2.96
CA SER A 116 -17.27 5.27 2.18
C SER A 116 -18.68 5.58 2.68
N LYS A 117 -19.48 6.24 1.85
CA LYS A 117 -20.92 6.42 2.09
C LYS A 117 -21.63 5.06 2.15
N THR A 118 -21.25 4.15 1.25
CA THR A 118 -21.80 2.80 1.14
C THR A 118 -21.60 1.98 2.40
N LEU A 119 -20.42 2.08 3.03
CA LEU A 119 -20.10 1.34 4.27
C LEU A 119 -20.32 2.16 5.55
N ASN A 120 -20.63 3.45 5.42
CA ASN A 120 -20.74 4.42 6.51
C ASN A 120 -19.52 4.38 7.45
N GLY A 121 -18.34 4.63 6.90
CA GLY A 121 -17.10 4.63 7.68
C GLY A 121 -15.90 5.18 6.92
N VAL A 122 -14.81 5.38 7.64
CA VAL A 122 -13.56 5.98 7.13
C VAL A 122 -12.47 4.92 7.06
N PHE A 123 -11.77 4.85 5.94
CA PHE A 123 -10.56 4.05 5.79
C PHE A 123 -9.31 4.91 6.07
N TYR A 124 -8.39 4.34 6.83
CA TYR A 124 -7.06 4.87 7.12
C TYR A 124 -6.01 3.94 6.55
N PHE A 125 -4.95 4.51 5.99
CA PHE A 125 -3.92 3.80 5.24
C PHE A 125 -2.55 4.12 5.82
N VAL A 126 -1.83 3.08 6.25
CA VAL A 126 -0.50 3.19 6.85
C VAL A 126 0.44 2.21 6.18
N ARG A 127 1.68 2.62 5.94
CA ARG A 127 2.72 1.77 5.35
C ARG A 127 4.03 1.91 6.09
N PHE A 128 4.88 0.90 6.01
CA PHE A 128 6.24 0.91 6.54
C PHE A 128 7.09 -0.14 5.81
N ASP A 129 8.40 -0.07 5.95
CA ASP A 129 9.31 -1.02 5.33
C ASP A 129 9.16 -2.43 5.94
N SER A 130 9.00 -3.45 5.10
CA SER A 130 8.78 -4.83 5.57
C SER A 130 9.92 -5.36 6.45
N ASN A 131 11.17 -4.91 6.23
CA ASN A 131 12.30 -5.28 7.07
C ASN A 131 12.19 -4.74 8.51
N LYS A 132 11.34 -3.72 8.75
CA LYS A 132 11.04 -3.13 10.06
C LYS A 132 9.83 -3.78 10.76
N THR A 133 9.26 -4.85 10.20
CA THR A 133 8.09 -5.52 10.81
C THR A 133 8.31 -5.93 12.27
N ARG A 134 9.49 -6.45 12.63
CA ARG A 134 9.76 -6.83 14.03
C ARG A 134 9.74 -5.62 14.97
N GLU A 135 10.40 -4.53 14.58
CA GLU A 135 10.40 -3.26 15.31
C GLU A 135 8.97 -2.69 15.44
N ALA A 136 8.14 -2.82 14.39
CA ALA A 136 6.75 -2.40 14.42
C ALA A 136 5.91 -3.23 15.41
N VAL A 137 6.12 -4.56 15.49
CA VAL A 137 5.43 -5.43 16.46
C VAL A 137 5.85 -5.07 17.89
N GLU A 138 7.14 -4.82 18.12
CA GLU A 138 7.65 -4.36 19.42
C GLU A 138 7.05 -3.01 19.81
N PHE A 139 6.93 -2.09 18.87
CA PHE A 139 6.25 -0.80 19.07
C PHE A 139 4.78 -1.01 19.49
N ILE A 140 4.04 -1.89 18.79
CA ILE A 140 2.64 -2.21 19.12
C ILE A 140 2.53 -2.75 20.56
N ALA A 141 3.39 -3.69 20.94
CA ALA A 141 3.39 -4.28 22.27
C ALA A 141 3.77 -3.28 23.38
N ASN A 142 4.81 -2.47 23.16
CA ASN A 142 5.31 -1.51 24.13
C ASN A 142 4.33 -0.35 24.39
N ASN A 143 3.55 0.03 23.38
CA ASN A 143 2.52 1.06 23.50
C ASN A 143 1.14 0.48 23.91
N GLY A 144 1.03 -0.83 24.13
CA GLY A 144 -0.22 -1.48 24.54
C GLY A 144 -1.32 -1.46 23.47
N ILE A 145 -0.98 -1.21 22.20
CA ILE A 145 -1.93 -1.17 21.08
C ILE A 145 -2.53 -2.56 20.83
N ASN A 146 -1.78 -3.62 21.14
CA ASN A 146 -2.24 -5.01 21.06
C ASN A 146 -3.34 -5.37 22.08
N GLN A 147 -3.64 -4.53 23.07
CA GLN A 147 -4.59 -4.88 24.14
C GLN A 147 -5.98 -5.24 23.61
N SER A 148 -6.37 -4.72 22.44
CA SER A 148 -7.66 -5.03 21.80
C SER A 148 -7.51 -5.76 20.46
N LEU A 149 -6.33 -6.30 20.16
CA LEU A 149 -6.05 -7.03 18.92
C LEU A 149 -5.63 -8.45 19.25
N ARG A 150 -6.43 -9.44 18.86
CA ARG A 150 -6.03 -10.86 18.99
C ARG A 150 -5.72 -11.49 17.67
N ARG A 151 -6.61 -11.32 16.71
CA ARG A 151 -6.43 -11.83 15.36
C ARG A 151 -6.32 -10.68 14.40
N LEU A 152 -5.31 -10.73 13.55
CA LEU A 152 -5.10 -9.71 12.53
C LEU A 152 -5.13 -10.38 11.17
N PRO A 153 -6.13 -10.10 10.33
CA PRO A 153 -6.15 -10.62 8.97
C PRO A 153 -4.96 -10.07 8.20
N CYS A 154 -4.18 -10.98 7.64
CA CYS A 154 -2.91 -10.69 7.01
C CYS A 154 -2.76 -11.45 5.69
N THR A 155 -2.23 -10.78 4.69
CA THR A 155 -1.83 -11.38 3.42
C THR A 155 -0.36 -11.06 3.09
N GLY A 156 0.10 -11.51 1.93
CA GLY A 156 1.49 -11.39 1.47
C GLY A 156 2.42 -12.42 2.11
N GLY A 157 3.56 -12.68 1.47
CA GLY A 157 4.55 -13.65 1.95
C GLY A 157 5.06 -13.38 3.39
N GLY A 158 5.04 -12.12 3.83
CA GLY A 158 5.43 -11.74 5.18
C GLY A 158 4.46 -12.22 6.26
N ALA A 159 3.21 -12.56 5.93
CA ALA A 159 2.28 -13.19 6.88
C ALA A 159 2.83 -14.52 7.43
N HIS A 160 3.58 -15.26 6.61
CA HIS A 160 4.25 -16.49 7.02
C HIS A 160 5.53 -16.20 7.80
N LYS A 161 6.36 -15.29 7.28
CA LYS A 161 7.68 -14.95 7.85
C LYS A 161 7.58 -14.33 9.25
N TYR A 162 6.63 -13.42 9.46
CA TYR A 162 6.52 -12.63 10.69
C TYR A 162 5.43 -13.10 11.66
N GLY A 163 4.62 -14.10 11.28
CA GLY A 163 3.60 -14.68 12.15
C GLY A 163 4.09 -15.07 13.55
N PRO A 164 5.24 -15.77 13.69
CA PRO A 164 5.80 -16.08 15.01
C PRO A 164 6.12 -14.83 15.85
N ALA A 165 6.69 -13.79 15.24
CA ALA A 165 7.02 -12.55 15.94
C ALA A 165 5.76 -11.82 16.46
N PHE A 166 4.70 -11.74 15.67
CA PHE A 166 3.41 -11.19 16.11
C PHE A 166 2.84 -11.95 17.32
N ASN A 167 2.93 -13.28 17.30
CA ASN A 167 2.42 -14.11 18.38
C ASN A 167 3.27 -13.99 19.65
N GLU A 168 4.58 -14.13 19.53
CA GLU A 168 5.51 -14.15 20.68
C GLU A 168 5.67 -12.78 21.35
N ILE A 169 5.71 -11.69 20.57
CA ILE A 169 6.00 -10.35 21.08
C ILE A 169 4.71 -9.62 21.49
N ALA A 170 3.66 -9.72 20.67
CA ALA A 170 2.43 -8.95 20.86
C ALA A 170 1.21 -9.81 21.23
N GLY A 171 1.31 -11.15 21.24
CA GLY A 171 0.17 -12.02 21.49
C GLY A 171 -0.90 -11.96 20.38
N ILE A 172 -0.52 -11.54 19.17
CA ILE A 172 -1.41 -11.40 18.02
C ILE A 172 -1.22 -12.60 17.09
N GLU A 173 -2.31 -13.28 16.77
CA GLU A 173 -2.36 -14.32 15.75
C GLU A 173 -2.63 -13.69 14.38
N LEU A 174 -1.78 -13.99 13.39
CA LEU A 174 -2.03 -13.58 12.02
C LEU A 174 -2.94 -14.59 11.32
N GLU A 175 -4.14 -14.15 10.93
CA GLU A 175 -5.06 -14.94 10.13
C GLU A 175 -4.70 -14.76 8.65
N LYS A 176 -4.16 -15.81 8.02
CA LYS A 176 -3.50 -15.71 6.73
C LYS A 176 -4.50 -15.85 5.58
N TYR A 177 -4.41 -14.96 4.59
CA TYR A 177 -5.19 -15.00 3.35
C TYR A 177 -4.28 -14.94 2.12
N ASP A 178 -4.74 -15.53 1.01
CA ASP A 178 -4.02 -15.53 -0.27
C ASP A 178 -3.84 -14.11 -0.84
N GLU A 179 -2.63 -13.82 -1.34
CA GLU A 179 -2.21 -12.48 -1.80
C GLU A 179 -2.97 -12.03 -3.05
N ILE A 180 -3.15 -12.94 -4.01
CA ILE A 180 -3.84 -12.64 -5.27
C ILE A 180 -5.33 -12.43 -4.99
N ASN A 181 -5.94 -13.32 -4.22
CA ASN A 181 -7.34 -13.22 -3.83
C ASN A 181 -7.61 -11.88 -3.10
N CYS A 182 -6.78 -11.53 -2.11
CA CYS A 182 -6.92 -10.27 -1.40
C CYS A 182 -6.75 -9.06 -2.33
N THR A 183 -5.81 -9.09 -3.27
CA THR A 183 -5.62 -7.98 -4.22
C THR A 183 -6.88 -7.77 -5.08
N ILE A 184 -7.49 -8.84 -5.58
CA ILE A 184 -8.72 -8.77 -6.39
C ILE A 184 -9.90 -8.29 -5.56
N LEU A 185 -10.07 -8.83 -4.35
CA LEU A 185 -11.12 -8.39 -3.42
C LEU A 185 -10.97 -6.94 -2.98
N GLY A 186 -9.74 -6.48 -2.73
CA GLY A 186 -9.48 -5.10 -2.39
C GLY A 186 -9.85 -4.15 -3.51
N LEU A 187 -9.53 -4.51 -4.76
CA LEU A 187 -9.96 -3.73 -5.92
C LEU A 187 -11.48 -3.73 -6.05
N HIS A 188 -12.12 -4.90 -5.93
CA HIS A 188 -13.57 -5.03 -5.95
C HIS A 188 -14.24 -4.16 -4.89
N LEU A 189 -13.73 -4.15 -3.66
CA LEU A 189 -14.22 -3.30 -2.57
C LEU A 189 -14.21 -1.83 -2.96
N LEU A 190 -13.09 -1.34 -3.49
CA LEU A 190 -12.99 0.07 -3.85
C LEU A 190 -13.95 0.42 -4.98
N LEU A 191 -14.00 -0.39 -6.04
CA LEU A 191 -14.85 -0.13 -7.21
C LEU A 191 -16.35 -0.16 -6.85
N THR A 192 -16.76 -0.99 -5.89
CA THR A 192 -18.16 -1.10 -5.44
C THR A 192 -18.54 -0.05 -4.39
N THR A 193 -17.58 0.50 -3.65
CA THR A 193 -17.86 1.38 -2.49
C THR A 193 -17.41 2.83 -2.66
N LEU A 194 -16.56 3.12 -3.64
CA LEU A 194 -16.02 4.45 -3.93
C LEU A 194 -16.20 4.78 -5.41
N SER A 195 -17.05 5.77 -5.71
CA SER A 195 -17.39 6.14 -7.09
C SER A 195 -16.24 6.79 -7.85
N ASP A 196 -15.26 7.39 -7.16
CA ASP A 196 -14.18 8.18 -7.75
C ASP A 196 -12.81 7.49 -7.63
N GLU A 197 -12.78 6.18 -7.38
CA GLU A 197 -11.53 5.44 -7.20
C GLU A 197 -10.67 5.39 -8.46
N MET A 198 -11.31 5.18 -9.59
CA MET A 198 -10.65 4.82 -10.84
C MET A 198 -10.32 6.07 -11.65
N TYR A 199 -9.16 6.07 -12.30
CA TYR A 199 -8.79 7.13 -13.24
C TYR A 199 -7.97 6.60 -14.43
N THR A 200 -7.91 7.41 -15.47
CA THR A 200 -7.06 7.23 -16.65
C THR A 200 -6.37 8.55 -17.01
N PHE A 201 -5.56 8.57 -18.06
CA PHE A 201 -4.94 9.79 -18.58
C PHE A 201 -5.49 10.10 -19.97
N GLU A 202 -6.05 11.30 -20.14
CA GLU A 202 -6.43 11.85 -21.44
C GLU A 202 -5.31 12.70 -22.01
N VAL A 203 -5.15 12.69 -23.34
CA VAL A 203 -4.15 13.47 -24.08
C VAL A 203 -2.75 13.19 -23.53
N VAL A 204 -2.22 12.01 -23.82
CA VAL A 204 -0.80 11.76 -23.58
C VAL A 204 -0.03 12.56 -24.62
N ASP A 205 0.27 13.81 -24.32
CA ASP A 205 1.19 14.62 -25.11
C ASP A 205 2.57 13.95 -25.07
N PHE A 206 3.11 13.72 -26.28
CA PHE A 206 4.35 12.99 -26.52
C PHE A 206 5.59 13.86 -26.26
N ASP A 207 5.44 15.18 -26.32
CA ASP A 207 6.52 16.14 -26.12
C ASP A 207 6.54 16.68 -24.67
N SER A 208 5.45 16.50 -23.92
CA SER A 208 5.36 16.90 -22.52
C SER A 208 4.51 15.94 -21.69
N LEU A 209 5.16 14.97 -21.04
CA LEU A 209 4.53 14.09 -20.04
C LEU A 209 3.80 14.89 -18.93
N ALA A 210 4.16 16.16 -18.71
CA ALA A 210 3.51 17.05 -17.76
C ALA A 210 2.09 17.48 -18.18
N ALA A 211 1.77 17.49 -19.48
CA ALA A 211 0.50 18.01 -20.02
C ALA A 211 -0.67 17.02 -19.95
N SER A 212 -0.40 15.73 -19.71
CA SER A 212 -1.46 14.72 -19.61
C SER A 212 -2.33 14.93 -18.37
N ARG A 213 -3.65 15.02 -18.61
CA ARG A 213 -4.66 15.27 -17.58
C ARG A 213 -5.22 13.95 -17.09
N ALA A 214 -5.16 13.73 -15.78
CA ALA A 214 -5.84 12.60 -15.16
C ALA A 214 -7.35 12.84 -15.23
N LYS A 215 -8.09 11.86 -15.74
CA LYS A 215 -9.55 11.84 -15.76
C LYS A 215 -10.04 10.74 -14.84
N VAL A 216 -10.86 11.12 -13.86
CA VAL A 216 -11.59 10.17 -13.04
C VAL A 216 -12.63 9.48 -13.91
N ILE A 217 -12.68 8.15 -13.83
CA ILE A 217 -13.73 7.35 -14.45
C ILE A 217 -14.67 6.91 -13.33
N PRO A 218 -15.89 7.45 -13.25
CA PRO A 218 -16.82 7.08 -12.19
C PRO A 218 -17.14 5.59 -12.23
N SER A 219 -17.02 4.87 -11.12
CA SER A 219 -17.56 3.51 -11.06
C SER A 219 -19.09 3.57 -10.97
N ASN A 220 -19.75 2.90 -11.91
CA ASN A 220 -21.19 2.70 -11.86
C ASN A 220 -21.46 1.34 -11.21
N ALA A 221 -22.11 1.34 -10.04
CA ALA A 221 -22.42 0.10 -9.32
C ALA A 221 -23.29 -0.89 -10.12
N ASN A 222 -23.98 -0.40 -11.17
CA ASN A 222 -24.83 -1.21 -12.04
C ASN A 222 -24.12 -1.77 -13.28
N GLU A 223 -22.87 -1.36 -13.53
CA GLU A 223 -22.08 -1.87 -14.67
C GLU A 223 -20.96 -2.76 -14.17
N SER A 224 -20.87 -3.96 -14.75
CA SER A 224 -19.78 -4.87 -14.45
C SER A 224 -18.47 -4.36 -15.03
N VAL A 225 -17.46 -4.20 -14.18
CA VAL A 225 -16.08 -3.95 -14.61
C VAL A 225 -15.40 -5.19 -15.21
N TYR A 226 -16.00 -6.36 -15.02
CA TYR A 226 -15.50 -7.64 -15.51
C TYR A 226 -15.92 -7.91 -16.97
N PRO A 227 -15.09 -8.64 -17.76
CA PRO A 227 -13.75 -9.09 -17.40
C PRO A 227 -12.70 -7.98 -17.54
N TYR A 228 -11.65 -8.05 -16.74
CA TYR A 228 -10.50 -7.16 -16.87
C TYR A 228 -9.19 -7.90 -16.69
N LEU A 229 -8.12 -7.27 -17.16
CA LEU A 229 -6.76 -7.68 -16.90
C LEU A 229 -6.21 -6.88 -15.72
N LEU A 230 -5.71 -7.56 -14.70
CA LEU A 230 -5.04 -6.93 -13.56
C LEU A 230 -3.54 -7.14 -13.66
N VAL A 231 -2.80 -6.05 -13.79
CA VAL A 231 -1.35 -6.02 -13.85
C VAL A 231 -0.84 -5.47 -12.53
N SER A 232 -0.47 -6.39 -11.62
CA SER A 232 0.06 -6.05 -10.30
C SER A 232 1.58 -5.88 -10.38
N ILE A 233 2.06 -4.66 -10.15
CA ILE A 233 3.46 -4.26 -10.24
C ILE A 233 4.04 -4.06 -8.84
N GLY A 234 4.69 -5.10 -8.34
CA GLY A 234 5.45 -5.11 -7.09
C GLY A 234 6.95 -5.24 -7.37
N SER A 235 7.63 -6.11 -6.62
CA SER A 235 9.03 -6.45 -6.91
C SER A 235 9.17 -7.07 -8.31
N GLY A 236 8.26 -7.97 -8.69
CA GLY A 236 8.03 -8.41 -10.06
C GLY A 236 6.65 -7.98 -10.56
N VAL A 237 6.16 -8.64 -11.61
CA VAL A 237 4.86 -8.35 -12.23
C VAL A 237 4.03 -9.62 -12.33
N SER A 238 2.79 -9.56 -11.87
CA SER A 238 1.79 -10.61 -12.07
C SER A 238 0.66 -10.08 -12.93
N VAL A 239 0.26 -10.89 -13.92
CA VAL A 239 -0.79 -10.56 -14.87
C VAL A 239 -1.93 -11.56 -14.66
N LEU A 240 -3.10 -11.05 -14.30
CA LEU A 240 -4.27 -11.85 -13.95
C LEU A 240 -5.41 -11.51 -14.90
N TYR A 241 -6.11 -12.52 -15.39
CA TYR A 241 -7.38 -12.35 -16.07
C TYR A 241 -8.50 -12.59 -15.08
N VAL A 242 -9.33 -11.58 -14.83
CA VAL A 242 -10.33 -11.58 -13.77
C VAL A 242 -11.71 -11.50 -14.40
N LYS A 243 -12.50 -12.57 -14.22
CA LYS A 243 -13.88 -12.70 -14.68
C LYS A 243 -14.88 -12.39 -13.56
N GLY A 244 -14.46 -12.51 -12.31
CA GLY A 244 -15.23 -12.14 -11.13
C GLY A 244 -14.37 -12.16 -9.86
N PRO A 245 -14.94 -11.81 -8.69
CA PRO A 245 -14.20 -11.76 -7.42
C PRO A 245 -13.52 -13.08 -7.03
N GLU A 246 -14.14 -14.20 -7.38
CA GLU A 246 -13.64 -15.57 -7.09
C GLU A 246 -13.30 -16.35 -8.38
N ASP A 247 -13.42 -15.73 -9.56
CA ASP A 247 -13.14 -16.37 -10.84
C ASP A 247 -12.05 -15.59 -11.58
N TYR A 248 -10.81 -16.08 -11.44
CA TYR A 248 -9.64 -15.47 -12.02
C TYR A 248 -8.52 -16.50 -12.23
N GLU A 249 -7.59 -16.16 -13.11
CA GLU A 249 -6.42 -16.96 -13.40
C GLU A 249 -5.18 -16.08 -13.57
N ARG A 250 -4.01 -16.59 -13.16
CA ARG A 250 -2.73 -15.95 -13.46
C ARG A 250 -2.26 -16.37 -14.84
N VAL A 251 -2.41 -15.46 -15.78
CA VAL A 251 -2.20 -15.71 -17.21
C VAL A 251 -0.78 -15.45 -17.65
N SER A 252 -0.07 -14.57 -16.95
CA SER A 252 1.30 -14.21 -17.29
C SER A 252 2.01 -13.54 -16.10
N GLY A 253 3.24 -13.09 -16.34
CA GLY A 253 4.02 -12.30 -15.41
C GLY A 253 5.37 -11.92 -16.02
N SER A 254 6.07 -11.04 -15.33
CA SER A 254 7.44 -10.66 -15.67
C SER A 254 8.28 -10.56 -14.41
N SER A 255 9.52 -11.02 -14.46
CA SER A 255 10.51 -10.76 -13.39
C SER A 255 11.04 -9.33 -13.45
N ILE A 256 10.72 -8.58 -14.51
CA ILE A 256 11.13 -7.20 -14.75
C ILE A 256 10.05 -6.27 -14.17
N GLY A 257 10.23 -5.89 -12.90
CA GLY A 257 9.27 -5.07 -12.16
C GLY A 257 9.93 -3.95 -11.35
N GLY A 258 9.26 -3.49 -10.30
CA GLY A 258 9.78 -2.42 -9.43
C GLY A 258 11.06 -2.80 -8.68
N GLY A 259 11.24 -4.09 -8.37
CA GLY A 259 12.47 -4.61 -7.77
C GLY A 259 13.65 -4.56 -8.74
N THR A 260 13.41 -4.80 -10.02
CA THR A 260 14.41 -4.67 -11.09
C THR A 260 14.81 -3.22 -11.29
N TYR A 261 13.83 -2.30 -11.37
CA TYR A 261 14.09 -0.86 -11.42
C TYR A 261 14.96 -0.43 -10.24
N TRP A 262 14.55 -0.78 -9.01
CA TRP A 262 15.27 -0.38 -7.81
C TRP A 262 16.67 -0.97 -7.74
N GLY A 263 16.80 -2.27 -8.02
CA GLY A 263 18.10 -2.95 -8.01
C GLY A 263 19.09 -2.34 -9.00
N LEU A 264 18.63 -2.00 -10.21
CA LEU A 264 19.46 -1.36 -11.23
C LEU A 264 19.80 0.09 -10.88
N CYS A 265 18.86 0.87 -10.31
CA CYS A 265 19.16 2.22 -9.83
C CYS A 265 20.30 2.20 -8.81
N ARG A 266 20.27 1.28 -7.84
CA ARG A 266 21.35 1.14 -6.85
C ARG A 266 22.70 0.73 -7.43
N LEU A 267 22.71 0.12 -8.61
CA LEU A 267 23.95 -0.31 -9.27
C LEU A 267 24.53 0.80 -10.17
N LEU A 268 23.66 1.61 -10.78
CA LEU A 268 24.02 2.56 -11.83
C LEU A 268 23.99 4.02 -11.37
N THR A 269 23.48 4.30 -10.17
CA THR A 269 23.33 5.66 -9.63
C THR A 269 23.71 5.66 -8.16
N HIS A 270 23.81 6.85 -7.57
CA HIS A 270 24.12 7.06 -6.17
C HIS A 270 22.87 7.10 -5.27
N CYS A 271 21.68 6.74 -5.78
CA CYS A 271 20.45 6.73 -4.98
C CYS A 271 20.53 5.77 -3.79
N GLU A 272 20.14 6.22 -2.61
CA GLU A 272 20.09 5.41 -1.40
C GLU A 272 18.68 4.87 -1.10
N SER A 273 17.64 5.51 -1.65
CA SER A 273 16.26 5.08 -1.46
C SER A 273 15.44 5.01 -2.75
N TYR A 274 14.36 4.22 -2.71
CA TYR A 274 13.42 4.09 -3.83
C TYR A 274 12.73 5.42 -4.16
N ASP A 275 12.34 6.18 -3.14
CA ASP A 275 11.68 7.48 -3.31
C ASP A 275 12.65 8.51 -3.93
N GLU A 276 13.90 8.52 -3.50
CA GLU A 276 14.95 9.34 -4.12
C GLU A 276 15.16 9.00 -5.60
N ALA A 277 15.15 7.72 -5.98
CA ALA A 277 15.26 7.32 -7.38
C ALA A 277 14.05 7.80 -8.21
N LEU A 278 12.84 7.80 -7.65
CA LEU A 278 11.66 8.37 -8.30
C LEU A 278 11.70 9.90 -8.39
N ASP A 279 12.29 10.58 -7.41
CA ASP A 279 12.47 12.03 -7.41
C ASP A 279 13.53 12.45 -8.43
N LEU A 280 14.67 11.75 -8.49
CA LEU A 280 15.72 11.96 -9.49
C LEU A 280 15.19 11.81 -10.91
N CYS A 281 14.34 10.80 -11.11
CA CYS A 281 13.62 10.62 -12.35
C CYS A 281 12.97 11.93 -12.79
N VAL A 282 12.23 12.67 -11.94
CA VAL A 282 11.47 13.89 -12.33
C VAL A 282 12.32 14.88 -13.13
N HIS A 283 13.61 15.00 -12.81
CA HIS A 283 14.53 15.95 -13.44
C HIS A 283 15.40 15.37 -14.56
N GLY A 284 15.33 14.05 -14.79
CA GLY A 284 16.08 13.37 -15.84
C GLY A 284 15.36 13.28 -17.19
N SER A 285 16.16 13.12 -18.24
CA SER A 285 15.74 12.78 -19.61
C SER A 285 16.34 11.44 -20.01
N ASN A 286 15.57 10.58 -20.67
CA ASN A 286 16.12 9.33 -21.22
C ASN A 286 16.83 9.55 -22.57
N GLU A 287 16.75 10.74 -23.18
CA GLU A 287 17.28 11.00 -24.53
C GLU A 287 18.81 10.89 -24.62
N THR A 288 19.54 11.13 -23.52
CA THR A 288 21.00 11.00 -23.46
C THR A 288 21.45 9.55 -23.33
N VAL A 289 20.54 8.64 -22.95
CA VAL A 289 20.82 7.23 -22.61
C VAL A 289 20.24 6.27 -23.64
N ASP A 290 18.98 6.50 -24.03
CA ASP A 290 18.23 5.67 -24.96
C ASP A 290 18.50 6.08 -26.40
N MET A 291 18.50 5.10 -27.30
CA MET A 291 18.52 5.32 -28.74
C MET A 291 17.09 5.35 -29.27
N SER A 292 16.70 6.47 -29.88
CA SER A 292 15.39 6.70 -30.46
C SER A 292 15.33 6.28 -31.94
N VAL A 293 14.12 6.21 -32.51
CA VAL A 293 13.90 6.05 -33.95
C VAL A 293 14.54 7.22 -34.71
N GLY A 294 14.46 8.44 -34.17
CA GLY A 294 15.08 9.63 -34.74
C GLY A 294 16.60 9.54 -34.83
N ASP A 295 17.26 8.95 -33.82
CA ASP A 295 18.71 8.73 -33.85
C ASP A 295 19.13 7.74 -34.96
N ILE A 296 18.26 6.81 -35.35
CA ILE A 296 18.54 5.78 -36.37
C ILE A 296 18.16 6.27 -37.78
N TYR A 297 16.99 6.88 -37.93
CA TYR A 297 16.38 7.22 -39.21
C TYR A 297 16.48 8.71 -39.57
N GLY A 298 16.95 9.57 -38.66
CA GLY A 298 16.99 11.03 -38.83
C GLY A 298 15.62 11.72 -38.72
N GLY A 299 14.58 11.00 -38.29
CA GLY A 299 13.21 11.48 -38.22
C GLY A 299 12.22 10.38 -37.81
N ALA A 300 10.93 10.59 -38.09
CA ALA A 300 9.91 9.56 -37.89
C ALA A 300 10.07 8.40 -38.89
N TYR A 301 9.62 7.21 -38.52
CA TYR A 301 9.55 6.07 -39.44
C TYR A 301 8.09 5.85 -39.89
N ASP A 302 7.70 6.57 -40.94
CA ASP A 302 6.31 6.69 -41.40
C ASP A 302 5.68 5.36 -41.82
N LYS A 303 6.46 4.45 -42.41
CA LYS A 303 5.97 3.14 -42.89
C LYS A 303 5.24 2.35 -41.79
N PHE A 304 5.73 2.45 -40.55
CA PHE A 304 5.16 1.79 -39.38
C PHE A 304 4.57 2.77 -38.37
N LYS A 305 4.42 4.04 -38.74
CA LYS A 305 3.88 5.11 -37.89
C LYS A 305 4.61 5.24 -36.55
N LEU A 306 5.94 5.14 -36.55
CA LEU A 306 6.75 5.32 -35.34
C LEU A 306 7.23 6.78 -35.28
N PRO A 307 6.82 7.57 -34.26
CA PRO A 307 7.37 8.89 -34.00
C PRO A 307 8.90 8.86 -33.81
N ALA A 308 9.59 9.94 -34.17
CA ALA A 308 11.04 10.07 -33.99
C ALA A 308 11.48 9.88 -32.52
N SER A 309 10.68 10.36 -31.57
CA SER A 309 10.91 10.23 -30.13
C SER A 309 10.70 8.81 -29.57
N THR A 310 10.23 7.86 -30.38
CA THR A 310 10.02 6.48 -29.94
C THR A 310 11.36 5.84 -29.58
N VAL A 311 11.48 5.27 -28.39
CA VAL A 311 12.66 4.50 -27.99
C VAL A 311 12.76 3.25 -28.87
N ALA A 312 13.84 3.16 -29.64
CA ALA A 312 14.15 2.00 -30.45
C ALA A 312 15.02 0.98 -29.69
N SER A 313 15.95 1.47 -28.87
CA SER A 313 16.81 0.65 -28.02
C SER A 313 17.09 1.35 -26.69
N SER A 314 16.51 0.85 -25.60
CA SER A 314 16.80 1.33 -24.24
C SER A 314 18.28 1.14 -23.92
N PHE A 315 18.92 2.15 -23.33
CA PHE A 315 20.37 2.17 -23.08
C PHE A 315 21.25 2.09 -24.34
N GLY A 316 20.68 2.21 -25.53
CA GLY A 316 21.41 2.01 -26.79
C GLY A 316 22.57 2.99 -27.01
N LYS A 317 22.51 4.22 -26.47
CA LYS A 317 23.61 5.20 -26.61
C LYS A 317 24.81 4.86 -25.74
N MET A 318 24.58 4.18 -24.61
CA MET A 318 25.62 3.79 -23.65
C MET A 318 26.64 2.78 -24.20
N ILE A 319 26.42 2.23 -25.39
CA ILE A 319 27.41 1.42 -26.11
C ILE A 319 28.63 2.26 -26.53
N SER A 320 28.46 3.57 -26.70
CA SER A 320 29.48 4.48 -27.22
C SER A 320 29.68 5.75 -26.37
N VAL A 321 28.65 6.17 -25.64
CA VAL A 321 28.70 7.31 -24.72
C VAL A 321 29.36 6.88 -23.41
N SER A 322 30.32 7.68 -22.91
CA SER A 322 30.99 7.38 -21.64
C SER A 322 30.05 7.61 -20.46
N HIS A 323 30.15 6.75 -19.45
CA HIS A 323 29.29 6.80 -18.27
C HIS A 323 29.36 8.15 -17.54
N GLU A 324 30.54 8.76 -17.51
CA GLU A 324 30.81 10.06 -16.85
C GLU A 324 30.10 11.24 -17.52
N SER A 325 29.62 11.07 -18.76
CA SER A 325 28.91 12.10 -19.51
C SER A 325 27.38 12.08 -19.32
N VAL A 326 26.87 11.12 -18.54
CA VAL A 326 25.44 10.93 -18.29
C VAL A 326 25.15 11.13 -16.81
N SER A 327 24.05 11.83 -16.50
CA SER A 327 23.64 12.07 -15.12
C SER A 327 22.92 10.87 -14.51
N ASP A 328 23.00 10.72 -13.19
CA ASP A 328 22.19 9.75 -12.43
C ASP A 328 20.69 9.91 -12.68
N ALA A 329 20.23 11.16 -12.86
CA ALA A 329 18.84 11.47 -13.16
C ALA A 329 18.41 10.88 -14.52
N ASP A 330 19.26 10.98 -15.54
CA ASP A 330 19.01 10.43 -16.87
C ASP A 330 19.03 8.90 -16.88
N LEU A 331 19.99 8.29 -16.15
CA LEU A 331 20.04 6.84 -15.95
C LEU A 331 18.79 6.31 -15.24
N ALA A 332 18.39 6.95 -14.14
CA ALA A 332 17.16 6.60 -13.41
C ALA A 332 15.93 6.76 -14.31
N ARG A 333 15.83 7.86 -15.06
CA ARG A 333 14.73 8.12 -16.00
C ARG A 333 14.67 7.04 -17.09
N SER A 334 15.79 6.71 -17.73
CA SER A 334 15.84 5.68 -18.78
C SER A 334 15.48 4.29 -18.23
N LEU A 335 15.99 3.90 -17.05
CA LEU A 335 15.57 2.68 -16.37
C LEU A 335 14.05 2.66 -16.15
N LEU A 336 13.48 3.76 -15.63
CA LEU A 336 12.06 3.83 -15.36
C LEU A 336 11.23 3.68 -16.64
N VAL A 337 11.63 4.34 -17.73
CA VAL A 337 10.98 4.24 -19.04
C VAL A 337 11.07 2.82 -19.59
N MET A 338 12.25 2.21 -19.59
CA MET A 338 12.48 0.84 -20.09
C MET A 338 11.59 -0.18 -19.38
N ILE A 339 11.63 -0.18 -18.04
CA ILE A 339 10.84 -1.10 -17.21
C ILE A 339 9.35 -0.88 -17.46
N THR A 340 8.90 0.38 -17.48
CA THR A 340 7.49 0.70 -17.64
C THR A 340 6.96 0.34 -19.04
N GLN A 341 7.72 0.62 -20.11
CA GLN A 341 7.32 0.25 -21.47
C GLN A 341 7.27 -1.27 -21.64
N ASN A 342 8.22 -2.01 -21.06
CA ASN A 342 8.18 -3.47 -21.07
C ASN A 342 6.91 -4.02 -20.40
N ILE A 343 6.53 -3.47 -19.24
CA ILE A 343 5.29 -3.83 -18.55
C ILE A 343 4.06 -3.50 -19.41
N GLY A 344 4.03 -2.32 -20.03
CA GLY A 344 2.96 -1.91 -20.93
C GLY A 344 2.79 -2.85 -22.11
N GLN A 345 3.89 -3.29 -22.73
CA GLN A 345 3.87 -4.24 -23.85
C GLN A 345 3.36 -5.62 -23.40
N VAL A 346 3.84 -6.14 -22.27
CA VAL A 346 3.35 -7.42 -21.71
C VAL A 346 1.85 -7.35 -21.42
N ALA A 347 1.38 -6.24 -20.85
CA ALA A 347 -0.03 -6.02 -20.56
C ALA A 347 -0.87 -5.96 -21.84
N PHE A 348 -0.42 -5.21 -22.86
CA PHE A 348 -1.08 -5.10 -24.16
C PHE A 348 -1.22 -6.46 -24.87
N LEU A 349 -0.15 -7.25 -24.90
CA LEU A 349 -0.16 -8.57 -25.55
C LEU A 349 -1.13 -9.53 -24.85
N ASN A 350 -1.14 -9.54 -23.52
CA ASN A 350 -2.10 -10.34 -22.74
C ASN A 350 -3.54 -9.84 -22.94
N ALA A 351 -3.77 -8.53 -22.96
CA ALA A 351 -5.11 -7.96 -23.22
C ALA A 351 -5.64 -8.34 -24.60
N THR A 352 -4.75 -8.39 -25.60
CA THR A 352 -5.07 -8.86 -26.94
C THR A 352 -5.43 -10.35 -26.93
N LEU A 353 -4.61 -11.19 -26.28
CA LEU A 353 -4.83 -12.64 -26.19
C LEU A 353 -6.17 -12.98 -25.50
N TYR A 354 -6.46 -12.30 -24.40
CA TYR A 354 -7.68 -12.49 -23.59
C TYR A 354 -8.86 -11.63 -24.03
N LYS A 355 -8.70 -10.86 -25.12
CA LYS A 355 -9.75 -10.05 -25.74
C LYS A 355 -10.45 -9.09 -24.77
N THR A 356 -9.71 -8.51 -23.84
CA THR A 356 -10.23 -7.48 -22.92
C THR A 356 -9.63 -6.11 -23.24
N LYS A 357 -10.45 -5.07 -23.07
CA LYS A 357 -10.04 -3.67 -23.24
C LYS A 357 -9.73 -2.99 -21.91
N ASN A 358 -10.10 -3.64 -20.81
CA ASN A 358 -10.02 -3.10 -19.46
C ASN A 358 -8.73 -3.60 -18.81
N ILE A 359 -7.74 -2.71 -18.66
CA ILE A 359 -6.43 -3.08 -18.08
C ILE A 359 -6.21 -2.23 -16.83
N PHE A 360 -6.23 -2.86 -15.66
CA PHE A 360 -5.92 -2.23 -14.39
C PHE A 360 -4.45 -2.41 -14.07
N PHE A 361 -3.74 -1.31 -13.86
CA PHE A 361 -2.38 -1.33 -13.32
C PHE A 361 -2.40 -0.94 -11.85
N VAL A 362 -1.82 -1.80 -11.01
CA VAL A 362 -1.83 -1.63 -9.55
C VAL A 362 -0.48 -1.96 -8.93
N GLY A 363 -0.32 -1.71 -7.63
CA GLY A 363 0.90 -2.01 -6.88
C GLY A 363 1.77 -0.78 -6.62
N ASN A 364 2.66 -0.91 -5.62
CA ASN A 364 3.42 0.22 -5.09
C ASN A 364 4.49 0.79 -6.04
N PHE A 365 4.80 0.11 -7.14
CA PHE A 365 5.66 0.71 -8.18
C PHE A 365 5.07 2.00 -8.76
N LEU A 366 3.74 2.13 -8.75
CA LEU A 366 3.03 3.30 -9.27
C LEU A 366 2.82 4.39 -8.21
N ARG A 367 3.15 4.11 -6.94
CA ARG A 367 3.01 5.06 -5.84
C ARG A 367 3.85 6.29 -6.10
N HIS A 368 3.22 7.47 -6.12
CA HIS A 368 3.84 8.75 -6.44
C HIS A 368 4.56 8.79 -7.81
N ASN A 369 4.34 7.78 -8.66
CA ASN A 369 5.05 7.59 -9.90
C ASN A 369 4.10 7.84 -11.09
N LYS A 370 3.73 9.12 -11.23
CA LYS A 370 2.89 9.56 -12.35
C LYS A 370 3.56 9.35 -13.70
N ILE A 371 4.89 9.32 -13.74
CA ILE A 371 5.69 9.14 -14.95
C ILE A 371 5.42 7.75 -15.51
N SER A 372 5.55 6.71 -14.69
CA SER A 372 5.21 5.36 -15.12
C SER A 372 3.73 5.21 -15.47
N SER A 373 2.82 5.81 -14.69
CA SER A 373 1.39 5.72 -14.99
C SER A 373 1.04 6.33 -16.36
N ARG A 374 1.66 7.46 -16.71
CA ARG A 374 1.53 8.11 -18.02
C ARG A 374 2.16 7.28 -19.14
N THR A 375 3.35 6.73 -18.91
CA THR A 375 4.04 5.85 -19.87
C THR A 375 3.24 4.57 -20.13
N LEU A 376 2.58 3.99 -19.12
CA LEU A 376 1.68 2.85 -19.30
C LEU A 376 0.44 3.22 -20.12
N ALA A 377 -0.22 4.34 -19.79
CA ALA A 377 -1.36 4.84 -20.55
C ALA A 377 -0.99 5.09 -22.02
N TYR A 378 0.17 5.72 -22.23
CA TYR A 378 0.76 5.91 -23.55
C TYR A 378 0.96 4.59 -24.29
N ALA A 379 1.69 3.65 -23.69
CA ALA A 379 2.03 2.38 -24.33
C ALA A 379 0.78 1.59 -24.71
N ILE A 380 -0.22 1.51 -23.81
CA ILE A 380 -1.48 0.83 -24.11
C ILE A 380 -2.23 1.51 -25.25
N ASN A 381 -2.35 2.85 -25.22
CA ASN A 381 -3.04 3.59 -26.28
C ASN A 381 -2.32 3.43 -27.63
N PHE A 382 -0.99 3.54 -27.64
CA PHE A 382 -0.14 3.43 -28.82
C PHE A 382 -0.26 2.05 -29.47
N TRP A 383 0.04 0.98 -28.72
CA TRP A 383 0.04 -0.38 -29.27
C TRP A 383 -1.35 -0.88 -29.66
N SER A 384 -2.40 -0.39 -28.99
CA SER A 384 -3.79 -0.73 -29.32
C SER A 384 -4.42 0.17 -30.37
N ASN A 385 -3.71 1.20 -30.87
CA ASN A 385 -4.27 2.23 -31.75
C ASN A 385 -5.57 2.85 -31.17
N GLY A 386 -5.56 3.14 -29.87
CA GLY A 386 -6.69 3.71 -29.12
C GLY A 386 -7.82 2.73 -28.77
N ALA A 387 -7.68 1.44 -29.05
CA ALA A 387 -8.73 0.46 -28.79
C ALA A 387 -8.79 -0.04 -27.34
N MET A 388 -7.73 0.17 -26.55
CA MET A 388 -7.60 -0.24 -25.15
C MET A 388 -7.25 0.95 -24.26
N GLU A 389 -7.66 0.87 -23.00
CA GLU A 389 -7.46 1.94 -22.03
C GLU A 389 -6.76 1.40 -20.77
N ALA A 390 -5.69 2.07 -20.37
CA ALA A 390 -5.05 1.83 -19.09
C ALA A 390 -5.85 2.51 -17.96
N ARG A 391 -6.12 1.75 -16.90
CA ARG A 391 -6.84 2.22 -15.72
C ARG A 391 -5.99 2.07 -14.48
N PHE A 392 -6.11 3.05 -13.61
CA PHE A 392 -5.37 3.16 -12.36
C PHE A 392 -6.34 3.37 -11.20
N CYS A 393 -5.87 3.08 -10.01
CA CYS A 393 -6.61 3.28 -8.76
C CYS A 393 -5.86 4.31 -7.91
N LYS A 394 -6.55 5.00 -7.01
CA LYS A 394 -5.93 5.93 -6.04
C LYS A 394 -5.27 5.18 -4.90
N HIS A 395 -5.78 3.99 -4.57
CA HIS A 395 -5.32 3.14 -3.48
C HIS A 395 -4.57 1.90 -3.99
N GLU A 396 -3.85 2.02 -5.10
CA GLU A 396 -3.23 0.91 -5.82
C GLU A 396 -2.22 0.11 -4.97
N GLY A 397 -1.62 0.75 -3.97
CA GLY A 397 -0.65 0.15 -3.05
C GLY A 397 -1.27 -0.66 -1.91
N TYR A 398 -2.59 -0.57 -1.69
CA TYR A 398 -3.29 -1.05 -0.49
C TYR A 398 -4.28 -2.18 -0.72
N LEU A 399 -4.40 -2.67 -1.96
CA LEU A 399 -5.41 -3.66 -2.35
C LEU A 399 -5.32 -4.96 -1.53
N GLY A 400 -4.12 -5.49 -1.30
CA GLY A 400 -3.93 -6.69 -0.48
C GLY A 400 -4.45 -6.52 0.95
N ALA A 401 -4.15 -5.38 1.59
CA ALA A 401 -4.64 -5.09 2.94
C ALA A 401 -6.16 -4.88 2.96
N LEU A 402 -6.73 -4.19 1.97
CA LEU A 402 -8.18 -4.02 1.81
C LEU A 402 -8.90 -5.36 1.63
N GLY A 403 -8.33 -6.27 0.84
CA GLY A 403 -8.90 -7.61 0.64
C GLY A 403 -8.82 -8.49 1.87
N ALA A 404 -7.71 -8.43 2.61
CA ALA A 404 -7.57 -9.15 3.89
C ALA A 404 -8.61 -8.64 4.90
N PHE A 405 -8.81 -7.32 4.98
CA PHE A 405 -9.88 -6.72 5.77
C PHE A 405 -11.27 -7.22 5.32
N LEU A 406 -11.57 -7.14 4.03
CA LEU A 406 -12.88 -7.52 3.50
C LEU A 406 -13.19 -9.00 3.77
N ARG A 407 -12.26 -9.89 3.41
CA ARG A 407 -12.46 -11.33 3.57
C ARG A 407 -12.72 -11.70 5.02
N HIS A 408 -11.95 -11.13 5.94
CA HIS A 408 -12.11 -11.40 7.36
C HIS A 408 -13.42 -10.80 7.91
N ALA A 409 -13.79 -9.60 7.46
CA ALA A 409 -15.08 -8.98 7.79
C ALA A 409 -16.28 -9.83 7.35
N GLU A 410 -16.22 -10.43 6.15
CA GLU A 410 -17.26 -11.33 5.63
C GLU A 410 -17.33 -12.65 6.41
N VAL A 411 -16.20 -13.32 6.64
CA VAL A 411 -16.14 -14.60 7.35
C VAL A 411 -16.64 -14.47 8.80
N THR A 412 -16.34 -13.35 9.45
CA THR A 412 -16.72 -13.12 10.86
C THR A 412 -18.08 -12.41 11.01
N ASN A 413 -18.63 -11.87 9.93
CA ASN A 413 -19.79 -10.99 9.92
C ASN A 413 -19.68 -9.86 10.96
N ALA A 414 -18.47 -9.33 11.17
CA ALA A 414 -18.18 -8.38 12.24
C ALA A 414 -18.88 -7.02 12.07
N HIS A 415 -19.21 -6.65 10.83
CA HIS A 415 -19.87 -5.38 10.50
C HIS A 415 -21.37 -5.51 10.21
N GLY A 416 -21.89 -6.74 10.13
CA GLY A 416 -23.30 -7.09 9.91
C GLY A 416 -23.66 -7.34 8.44
N GLU A 417 -24.83 -7.93 8.21
CA GLU A 417 -25.32 -8.33 6.88
C GLU A 417 -25.40 -7.19 5.87
N GLU A 418 -25.74 -5.97 6.31
CA GLU A 418 -25.78 -4.80 5.43
C GLU A 418 -24.40 -4.49 4.82
N PHE A 419 -23.33 -4.65 5.61
CA PHE A 419 -21.96 -4.48 5.13
C PHE A 419 -21.64 -5.53 4.06
N VAL A 420 -21.90 -6.80 4.36
CA VAL A 420 -21.64 -7.93 3.43
C VAL A 420 -22.47 -7.81 2.16
N SER A 421 -23.73 -7.38 2.28
CA SER A 421 -24.60 -7.13 1.12
C SER A 421 -24.05 -5.99 0.27
N ALA A 422 -23.62 -4.89 0.89
CA ALA A 422 -23.09 -3.73 0.18
C ALA A 422 -21.80 -4.05 -0.59
N THR A 423 -20.94 -4.92 -0.07
CA THR A 423 -19.69 -5.32 -0.72
C THR A 423 -19.86 -6.38 -1.80
N ARG A 424 -21.03 -7.03 -1.91
CA ARG A 424 -21.32 -8.06 -2.94
C ARG A 424 -22.08 -7.53 -4.17
N ARG A 425 -22.42 -6.25 -4.22
CA ARG A 425 -23.39 -5.65 -5.16
C ARG A 425 -23.03 -5.68 -6.66
N SER A 426 -22.02 -6.42 -7.12
CA SER A 426 -21.68 -6.52 -8.55
C SER A 426 -22.01 -7.86 -9.21
N HIS A 427 -22.82 -8.72 -8.60
CA HIS A 427 -23.41 -9.85 -9.31
C HIS A 427 -24.79 -9.46 -9.84
N PRO A 428 -24.96 -9.19 -11.16
CA PRO A 428 -26.19 -9.63 -11.78
C PRO A 428 -26.20 -11.15 -11.64
N LEU A 429 -27.09 -11.67 -10.81
CA LEU A 429 -27.49 -13.07 -10.88
C LEU A 429 -28.06 -13.24 -12.29
N SER A 430 -27.28 -13.84 -13.19
CA SER A 430 -27.77 -14.38 -14.46
C SER A 430 -28.08 -15.85 -14.29
#